data_AF-A0AA35ZMK3-F1
#
_entry.id   AF-A0AA35ZMK3-F1
#
_cell.length_a   1.000
_cell.length_b   1.000
_cell.length_c   1.000
_cell.angle_alpha   90.00
_cell.angle_beta   90.00
_cell.angle_gamma   90.00
#
_symmetry.space_group_name_H-M   'P 1'
#
loop_
_entity.id
_entity.type
_entity.pdbx_description
1 polymer ?
#
loop_
_entity_poly.entity_id
_entity_poly.type
_entity_poly.pdbx_seq_one_letter_code
_entity_poly.pdbx_strand_id
1 'polypeptide(L)'
;MAPELYEEEYTELVDIYSFGMCLLEMVTLELPYSECDNIARIYKKVTSGVRPDAMNKLKDPEVKAFIEKCLAHPRDRPSAADLLHDSFFHDISHNDDDEN
;
A
#
# COMPACT_ATOMS: atom_id res chain seq x y z
N MET A 1 6.01 -7.86 3.13
CA MET A 1 6.38 -7.32 4.45
C MET A 1 7.01 -5.95 4.28
N ALA A 2 6.78 -5.04 5.21
CA ALA A 2 7.47 -3.75 5.29
C ALA A 2 8.98 -3.96 5.54
N PRO A 3 9.87 -3.10 5.03
CA PRO A 3 11.32 -3.28 5.16
C PRO A 3 11.81 -3.21 6.61
N GLU A 4 11.21 -2.39 7.47
CA GLU A 4 11.63 -2.22 8.86
C GLU A 4 11.28 -3.42 9.77
N LEU A 5 10.44 -4.36 9.32
CA LEU A 5 10.18 -5.59 10.07
C LEU A 5 11.44 -6.44 10.27
N TYR A 6 12.46 -6.25 9.43
CA TYR A 6 13.74 -6.94 9.54
C TYR A 6 14.70 -6.30 10.55
N GLU A 7 14.40 -5.09 11.02
CA GLU A 7 15.20 -4.36 12.02
C GLU A 7 14.70 -4.60 13.45
N GLU A 8 13.61 -5.36 13.63
CA GLU A 8 12.91 -5.66 14.91
C GLU A 8 12.40 -4.42 15.69
N GLU A 9 12.69 -3.21 15.22
CA GLU A 9 12.12 -1.95 15.70
C GLU A 9 11.08 -1.43 14.71
N TYR A 10 9.80 -1.66 15.01
CA TYR A 10 8.70 -1.22 14.17
C TYR A 10 7.47 -0.80 14.98
N THR A 11 6.58 -0.08 14.31
CA THR A 11 5.29 0.38 14.85
C THR A 11 4.14 -0.19 14.03
N GLU A 12 2.90 0.19 14.35
CA GLU A 12 1.69 -0.15 13.58
C GLU A 12 1.75 0.31 12.11
N LEU A 13 2.69 1.18 11.74
CA LEU A 13 2.87 1.65 10.36
C LEU A 13 3.30 0.53 9.38
N VAL A 14 3.73 -0.63 9.89
CA VAL A 14 3.93 -1.85 9.07
C VAL A 14 2.61 -2.40 8.51
N ASP A 15 1.50 -2.19 9.23
CA ASP A 15 0.17 -2.60 8.78
C ASP A 15 -0.31 -1.68 7.66
N ILE A 16 0.03 -0.40 7.69
CA ILE A 16 -0.24 0.55 6.61
C ILE A 16 0.47 0.16 5.31
N TYR A 17 1.73 -0.26 5.40
CA TYR A 17 2.45 -0.79 4.24
C TYR A 17 1.80 -2.07 3.70
N SER A 18 1.41 -2.98 4.60
CA SER A 18 0.76 -4.24 4.23
C SER A 18 -0.60 -3.98 3.57
N PHE A 19 -1.37 -3.03 4.08
CA PHE A 19 -2.61 -2.56 3.49
C PHE A 19 -2.41 -2.00 2.07
N GLY A 20 -1.39 -1.16 1.86
CA GLY A 20 -1.04 -0.68 0.52
C GLY A 20 -0.70 -1.80 -0.47
N MET A 21 0.00 -2.85 -0.02
CA MET A 21 0.28 -4.04 -0.83
C MET A 21 -0.99 -4.86 -1.13
N CYS A 22 -1.88 -5.03 -0.16
CA CYS A 22 -3.17 -5.70 -0.37
C CYS A 22 -4.04 -4.93 -1.37
N LEU A 23 -4.09 -3.60 -1.27
CA LEU A 23 -4.85 -2.79 -2.21
C LEU A 23 -4.28 -2.87 -3.63
N LEU A 24 -2.94 -2.86 -3.76
CA LEU A 24 -2.28 -3.11 -5.04
C LEU A 24 -2.70 -4.47 -5.64
N GLU A 25 -2.68 -5.53 -4.83
CA GLU A 25 -3.13 -6.86 -5.25
C GLU A 25 -4.60 -6.87 -5.67
N MET A 26 -5.50 -6.27 -4.88
CA MET A 26 -6.94 -6.21 -5.18
C MET A 26 -7.24 -5.49 -6.50
N VAL A 27 -6.55 -4.38 -6.76
CA VAL A 27 -6.79 -3.57 -7.96
C VAL A 27 -6.17 -4.21 -9.20
N THR A 28 -5.00 -4.83 -9.06
CA THR A 28 -4.27 -5.41 -10.20
C THR A 28 -4.59 -6.87 -10.46
N LEU A 29 -5.20 -7.56 -9.48
CA LEU A 29 -5.40 -9.01 -9.47
C LEU A 29 -4.09 -9.80 -9.63
N GLU A 30 -2.98 -9.23 -9.18
CA GLU A 30 -1.65 -9.81 -9.29
C GLU A 30 -0.93 -9.77 -7.94
N LEU A 31 -0.24 -10.86 -7.62
CA LEU A 31 0.59 -10.94 -6.43
C LEU A 31 1.69 -9.86 -6.49
N PRO A 32 1.83 -9.00 -5.45
CA PRO A 32 2.91 -8.04 -5.39
C PRO A 32 4.27 -8.74 -5.47
N TYR A 33 5.14 -8.23 -6.36
CA TYR A 33 6.44 -8.81 -6.71
C TYR A 33 6.38 -10.19 -7.40
N SER A 34 5.29 -10.52 -8.10
CA SER A 34 5.18 -11.74 -8.92
C SER A 34 6.26 -11.85 -10.01
N GLU A 35 6.93 -10.75 -10.37
CA GLU A 35 8.09 -10.76 -11.26
C GLU A 35 9.38 -11.32 -10.62
N CYS A 36 9.39 -11.56 -9.30
CA CYS A 36 10.52 -12.15 -8.58
C CYS A 36 10.38 -13.67 -8.50
N ASP A 37 11.45 -14.39 -8.83
CA ASP A 37 11.49 -15.86 -8.84
C ASP A 37 11.72 -16.49 -7.45
N ASN A 38 12.09 -15.69 -6.45
CA ASN A 38 12.29 -16.15 -5.08
C ASN A 38 12.21 -15.01 -4.06
N ILE A 39 12.08 -15.41 -2.78
CA ILE A 39 11.95 -14.51 -1.63
C ILE A 39 13.19 -13.61 -1.47
N ALA A 40 14.40 -14.07 -1.80
CA ALA A 40 15.61 -13.27 -1.64
C ALA A 40 15.63 -12.06 -2.59
N ARG A 41 15.08 -12.19 -3.81
CA ARG A 41 14.92 -11.05 -4.72
C ARG A 41 13.86 -10.07 -4.25
N ILE A 42 12.75 -10.57 -3.70
CA ILE A 42 11.71 -9.73 -3.09
C ILE A 42 12.31 -8.93 -1.94
N TYR A 43 13.02 -9.59 -1.02
CA TYR A 43 13.72 -8.96 0.10
C TYR A 43 14.65 -7.84 -0.38
N LYS A 44 15.49 -8.11 -1.39
CA LYS A 44 16.40 -7.12 -1.97
C LYS A 44 15.65 -5.91 -2.55
N LYS A 45 14.57 -6.14 -3.32
CA LYS A 45 13.77 -5.04 -3.90
C LYS A 45 13.14 -4.19 -2.80
N VAL A 46 12.45 -4.83 -1.85
CA VAL A 46 11.75 -4.17 -0.74
C VAL A 46 12.72 -3.31 0.10
N THR A 47 13.85 -3.88 0.53
CA THR A 47 14.85 -3.15 1.34
C THR A 47 15.58 -2.05 0.56
N SER A 48 15.63 -2.14 -0.77
CA SER A 48 16.18 -1.09 -1.64
C SER A 48 15.14 -0.04 -2.07
N GLY A 49 13.90 -0.14 -1.58
CA GLY A 49 12.81 0.78 -1.93
C GLY A 49 12.26 0.61 -3.36
N VAL A 50 12.59 -0.48 -4.05
CA VAL A 50 12.08 -0.78 -5.39
C VAL A 50 10.66 -1.33 -5.28
N ARG A 51 9.70 -0.70 -5.98
CA ARG A 51 8.29 -1.09 -5.97
C ARG A 51 8.01 -2.32 -6.85
N PRO A 52 6.88 -3.04 -6.64
CA PRO A 52 6.42 -4.09 -7.54
C PRO A 52 6.14 -3.56 -8.95
N ASP A 53 6.37 -4.37 -9.97
CA ASP A 53 6.06 -4.01 -11.36
C ASP A 53 4.55 -3.75 -11.58
N ALA A 54 3.70 -4.38 -10.76
CA ALA A 54 2.25 -4.16 -10.73
C ALA A 54 1.85 -2.68 -10.51
N MET A 55 2.69 -1.86 -9.86
CA MET A 55 2.45 -0.42 -9.72
C MET A 55 2.33 0.30 -11.06
N ASN A 56 2.99 -0.22 -12.12
CA ASN A 56 2.93 0.36 -13.47
C ASN A 56 1.62 0.04 -14.20
N LYS A 57 0.79 -0.86 -13.65
CA LYS A 57 -0.50 -1.27 -14.22
C LYS A 57 -1.67 -0.45 -13.69
N LEU A 58 -1.46 0.32 -12.62
CA LEU A 58 -2.45 1.23 -12.06
C LEU A 58 -2.73 2.36 -13.05
N LYS A 59 -3.97 2.42 -13.54
CA LYS A 59 -4.43 3.46 -14.48
C LYS A 59 -5.02 4.66 -13.77
N ASP A 60 -5.62 4.43 -12.61
CA ASP A 60 -6.22 5.46 -11.79
C ASP A 60 -5.12 6.18 -10.98
N PRO A 61 -4.88 7.48 -11.22
CA PRO A 61 -3.86 8.24 -10.51
C PRO A 61 -4.16 8.41 -9.01
N GLU A 62 -5.43 8.42 -8.61
CA GLU A 62 -5.82 8.57 -7.21
C GLU A 62 -5.52 7.28 -6.43
N VAL A 63 -5.92 6.13 -6.96
CA VAL A 63 -5.54 4.81 -6.41
C VAL A 63 -4.02 4.68 -6.30
N LYS A 64 -3.29 5.08 -7.35
CA LYS A 64 -1.83 5.01 -7.36
C LYS A 64 -1.21 5.90 -6.29
N ALA A 65 -1.66 7.15 -6.17
CA ALA A 65 -1.18 8.08 -5.15
C ALA A 65 -1.47 7.56 -3.73
N PHE A 66 -2.64 6.96 -3.52
CA PHE A 66 -3.03 6.39 -2.23
C PHE A 66 -2.14 5.20 -1.83
N ILE A 67 -1.87 4.27 -2.77
CA ILE A 67 -0.94 3.17 -2.53
C ILE A 67 0.48 3.72 -2.28
N GLU A 68 0.93 4.73 -3.03
CA GLU A 68 2.25 5.34 -2.82
C GLU A 68 2.43 5.94 -1.41
N LYS A 69 1.38 6.57 -0.85
CA LYS A 69 1.36 7.04 0.55
C LYS A 69 1.52 5.86 1.53
N CYS A 70 0.76 4.79 1.33
CA CYS A 70 0.84 3.59 2.17
C CYS A 70 2.23 2.96 2.14
N LEU A 71 2.90 2.98 0.98
CA LEU A 71 4.20 2.37 0.78
C LEU A 71 5.38 3.29 1.12
N ALA A 72 5.15 4.52 1.60
CA ALA A 72 6.19 5.51 1.89
C ALA A 72 7.22 5.01 2.95
N HIS A 73 8.24 5.83 3.21
CA HIS A 73 9.15 5.56 4.32
C HIS A 73 8.34 5.53 5.63
N PRO A 74 8.66 4.67 6.63
CA PRO A 74 7.84 4.49 7.82
C PRO A 74 7.32 5.78 8.45
N ARG A 75 8.20 6.74 8.74
CA ARG A 75 7.86 8.07 9.31
C ARG A 75 6.93 8.95 8.47
N ASP A 76 6.85 8.68 7.17
CA ASP A 76 6.06 9.46 6.20
C ASP A 76 4.73 8.74 5.86
N ARG A 77 4.49 7.54 6.42
CA ARG A 77 3.21 6.84 6.24
C ARG A 77 2.15 7.47 7.15
N PRO A 78 0.96 7.79 6.61
CA PRO A 78 -0.16 8.25 7.42
C PRO A 78 -0.64 7.16 8.37
N SER A 79 -1.30 7.55 9.47
CA SER A 79 -2.00 6.59 10.32
C SER A 79 -3.24 6.04 9.61
N ALA A 80 -3.80 4.93 10.11
CA ALA A 80 -5.06 4.41 9.58
C ALA A 80 -6.20 5.44 9.68
N ALA A 81 -6.24 6.23 10.76
CA ALA A 81 -7.22 7.29 10.93
C ALA A 81 -7.06 8.40 9.89
N ASP A 82 -5.82 8.80 9.59
CA ASP A 82 -5.54 9.80 8.55
C ASP A 82 -5.93 9.28 7.16
N LEU A 83 -5.68 8.00 6.87
CA LEU A 83 -6.06 7.39 5.59
C LEU A 83 -7.57 7.40 5.36
N LEU A 84 -8.39 7.23 6.41
CA LEU A 84 -9.86 7.30 6.29
C LEU A 84 -10.35 8.69 5.88
N HIS A 85 -9.55 9.73 6.12
CA HIS A 85 -9.84 11.10 5.70
C HIS A 85 -9.17 11.48 4.37
N ASP A 86 -8.55 10.52 3.68
CA ASP A 86 -7.95 10.76 2.36
C ASP A 86 -9.03 10.95 1.29
N SER A 87 -8.73 11.75 0.26
CA SER A 87 -9.69 12.01 -0.84
C SER A 87 -10.16 10.73 -1.53
N PHE A 88 -9.31 9.70 -1.52
CA PHE A 88 -9.61 8.38 -2.05
C PHE A 88 -10.92 7.77 -1.51
N PHE A 89 -11.34 8.12 -0.29
CA PHE A 89 -12.58 7.61 0.30
C PHE A 89 -13.75 8.60 0.27
N HIS A 90 -13.61 9.82 -0.27
CA HIS A 90 -14.66 10.84 -0.20
C HIS A 90 -15.95 10.43 -0.92
N ASP A 91 -15.87 9.73 -2.05
CA ASP A 91 -17.05 9.31 -2.84
C ASP A 91 -17.87 8.19 -2.18
N ILE A 92 -17.34 7.53 -1.14
CA ILE A 92 -18.06 6.49 -0.39
C ILE A 92 -19.00 7.11 0.65
N SER A 93 -18.69 8.32 1.13
CA SER A 93 -19.44 9.02 2.19
C SER A 93 -20.84 9.53 1.77
N HIS A 94 -21.22 9.41 0.50
CA HIS A 94 -22.53 9.85 -0.01
C HIS A 94 -23.57 8.74 -0.15
N ASN A 95 -23.23 7.47 0.12
CA ASN A 95 -24.17 6.36 -0.04
C ASN A 95 -24.78 5.83 1.26
N ASP A 96 -24.33 6.31 2.44
CA ASP A 96 -24.81 5.81 3.74
C ASP A 96 -25.99 6.63 4.32
N ASP A 97 -26.39 7.74 3.69
CA ASP A 97 -27.52 8.59 4.12
C ASP A 97 -28.87 8.26 3.43
N ASP A 98 -28.90 7.26 2.53
CA ASP A 98 -30.08 6.89 1.72
C ASP A 98 -30.71 5.53 2.12
N GLU A 99 -30.58 5.10 3.39
CA GLU A 99 -31.44 4.06 3.98
C GLU A 99 -32.10 4.58 5.27
N ASN A 100 -33.20 5.34 5.12
CA ASN A 100 -34.21 5.54 6.16
C ASN A 100 -35.46 4.71 5.87
#